data_AF-A0A516Q4H4-F1
#
_entry.id   AF-A0A516Q4H4-F1
#
_cell.length_a   1.000
_cell.length_b   1.000
_cell.length_c   1.000
_cell.angle_alpha   90.00
_cell.angle_beta   90.00
_cell.angle_gamma   90.00
#
_symmetry.space_group_name_H-M   'P 1'
#
loop_
_entity.id
_entity.type
_entity.pdbx_description
1 polymer ?
#
loop_
_entity_poly.entity_id
_entity_poly.type
_entity_poly.pdbx_seq_one_letter_code
_entity_poly.pdbx_strand_id
1 'polypeptide(L)'
;MNCDDYQRAALRTARDRDAPDEFMHLVLGLVGEAGEIAEKVKKLVRDKNSDLAQLDRDDMAAELGDVLWYAAVLANYLDLSLDDIAERNIAKLADRQRRAVLGGSGDHR
;
A
#
# COMPACT_ATOMS: atom_id res chain seq x y z
N MET A 1 -8.44 -8.51 -13.72
CA MET A 1 -8.71 -7.25 -13.03
C MET A 1 -7.45 -6.42 -13.15
N ASN A 2 -7.51 -5.25 -13.77
CA ASN A 2 -6.41 -4.26 -13.72
C ASN A 2 -6.54 -3.38 -12.47
N CYS A 3 -5.63 -2.42 -12.27
CA CYS A 3 -5.61 -1.63 -11.05
C CYS A 3 -6.85 -0.70 -10.97
N ASP A 4 -7.30 -0.17 -12.10
CA ASP A 4 -8.50 0.67 -12.15
C ASP A 4 -9.79 -0.14 -11.91
N ASP A 5 -9.87 -1.39 -12.37
CA ASP A 5 -10.97 -2.30 -12.06
C ASP A 5 -11.04 -2.53 -10.53
N TYR A 6 -9.89 -2.73 -9.90
CA TYR A 6 -9.79 -2.87 -8.44
C TYR A 6 -10.18 -1.57 -7.74
N GLN A 7 -9.65 -0.43 -8.16
CA GLN A 7 -9.99 0.88 -7.59
C GLN A 7 -11.49 1.14 -7.63
N ARG A 8 -12.16 0.88 -8.78
CA ARG A 8 -13.63 0.99 -8.88
C ARG A 8 -14.37 0.04 -7.95
N ALA A 9 -13.84 -1.16 -7.72
CA ALA A 9 -14.43 -2.10 -6.76
C ALA A 9 -14.26 -1.62 -5.31
N ALA A 10 -13.08 -1.12 -4.95
CA ALA A 10 -12.78 -0.58 -3.61
C ALA A 10 -13.68 0.64 -3.27
N LEU A 11 -13.92 1.52 -4.24
CA LEU A 11 -14.79 2.69 -4.06
C LEU A 11 -16.25 2.35 -3.72
N ARG A 12 -16.71 1.13 -4.03
CA ARG A 12 -18.07 0.70 -3.66
C ARG A 12 -18.23 0.49 -2.15
N THR A 13 -17.13 0.40 -1.41
CA THR A 13 -17.13 0.23 0.05
C THR A 13 -16.54 1.43 0.78
N ALA A 14 -16.09 2.46 0.05
CA ALA A 14 -15.54 3.68 0.61
C ALA A 14 -16.66 4.58 1.18
N ARG A 15 -16.27 5.45 2.12
CA ARG A 15 -17.13 6.54 2.57
C ARG A 15 -17.30 7.56 1.44
N ASP A 16 -18.27 8.45 1.61
CA ASP A 16 -18.44 9.58 0.69
C ASP A 16 -17.18 10.46 0.71
N ARG A 17 -16.74 10.90 -0.48
CA ARG A 17 -15.57 11.78 -0.64
C ARG A 17 -15.75 13.10 0.11
N ASP A 18 -16.99 13.57 0.22
CA ASP A 18 -17.31 14.83 0.91
C ASP A 18 -17.54 14.66 2.42
N ALA A 19 -17.30 13.45 2.97
CA ALA A 19 -17.41 13.22 4.40
C ALA A 19 -16.39 14.09 5.17
N PRO A 20 -16.74 14.58 6.38
CA PRO A 20 -15.81 15.34 7.21
C PRO A 20 -14.50 14.57 7.47
N ASP A 21 -13.39 15.28 7.32
CA ASP A 21 -12.02 14.81 7.55
C ASP A 21 -11.60 13.57 6.72
N GLU A 22 -12.27 13.29 5.59
CA GLU A 22 -12.04 12.06 4.82
C GLU A 22 -10.60 11.91 4.33
N PHE A 23 -9.96 12.97 3.85
CA PHE A 23 -8.54 12.89 3.48
C PHE A 23 -7.64 12.45 4.63
N MET A 24 -7.94 12.87 5.86
CA MET A 24 -7.15 12.57 7.05
C MET A 24 -7.46 11.14 7.50
N HIS A 25 -8.72 10.73 7.42
CA HIS A 25 -9.12 9.35 7.62
C HIS A 25 -8.35 8.40 6.69
N LEU A 26 -8.29 8.70 5.39
CA LEU A 26 -7.60 7.86 4.41
C LEU A 26 -6.08 7.79 4.64
N VAL A 27 -5.44 8.94 4.91
CA VAL A 27 -3.99 8.98 5.18
C VAL A 27 -3.64 8.26 6.47
N LEU A 28 -4.39 8.50 7.56
CA LEU A 28 -4.13 7.86 8.85
C LEU A 28 -4.47 6.36 8.82
N GLY A 29 -5.52 5.98 8.10
CA GLY A 29 -5.87 4.58 7.85
C GLY A 29 -4.75 3.86 7.12
N LEU A 30 -4.26 4.41 6.00
CA LEU A 30 -3.12 3.84 5.27
C LEU A 30 -1.89 3.59 6.16
N VAL A 31 -1.57 4.56 7.04
CA VAL A 31 -0.45 4.42 7.99
C VAL A 31 -0.75 3.37 9.07
N GLY A 32 -2.00 3.28 9.53
CA GLY A 32 -2.47 2.27 10.47
C GLY A 32 -2.25 0.86 9.95
N GLU A 33 -2.72 0.56 8.73
CA GLU A 33 -2.59 -0.78 8.14
C GLU A 33 -1.12 -1.14 7.84
N ALA A 34 -0.31 -0.16 7.42
CA ALA A 34 1.13 -0.36 7.31
C ALA A 34 1.78 -0.66 8.68
N GLY A 35 1.24 -0.09 9.76
CA GLY A 35 1.62 -0.37 11.14
C GLY A 35 1.26 -1.80 11.59
N GLU A 36 0.12 -2.32 11.17
CA GLU A 36 -0.30 -3.70 11.46
C GLU A 36 0.61 -4.73 10.79
N ILE A 37 1.08 -4.46 9.56
CA ILE A 37 2.15 -5.24 8.92
C ILE A 37 3.40 -5.27 9.83
N ALA A 38 3.83 -4.11 10.31
CA ALA A 38 4.99 -4.02 11.19
C ALA A 38 4.76 -4.76 12.52
N GLU A 39 3.55 -4.71 13.07
CA GLU A 39 3.17 -5.42 14.29
C GLU A 39 3.27 -6.94 14.12
N LYS A 40 2.80 -7.47 12.98
CA LYS A 40 2.89 -8.90 12.64
C LYS A 40 4.35 -9.35 12.54
N VAL A 41 5.20 -8.56 11.88
CA VAL A 41 6.65 -8.83 11.83
C VAL A 41 7.29 -8.75 13.22
N LYS A 42 6.91 -7.75 14.04
CA LYS A 42 7.41 -7.63 15.42
C LYS A 42 7.08 -8.87 16.26
N LYS A 43 5.86 -9.41 16.15
CA LYS A 43 5.44 -10.65 16.82
C LYS A 43 6.23 -11.85 16.31
N LEU A 44 6.49 -11.95 15.00
CA LEU A 44 7.34 -13.00 14.42
C LEU A 44 8.77 -12.97 15.01
N VAL A 45 9.34 -11.78 15.14
CA VAL A 45 10.68 -11.60 15.75
C VAL A 45 10.65 -12.00 17.22
N ARG A 46 9.66 -11.52 17.98
CA ARG A 46 9.55 -11.75 19.43
C ARG A 46 9.31 -13.22 19.78
N ASP A 47 8.39 -13.88 19.08
CA ASP A 47 7.83 -15.17 19.51
C ASP A 47 8.34 -16.34 18.65
N LYS A 48 8.80 -16.08 17.43
CA LYS A 48 9.08 -17.11 16.41
C LYS A 48 10.52 -17.09 15.91
N ASN A 49 11.45 -16.42 16.59
CA ASN A 49 12.86 -16.34 16.20
C ASN A 49 13.06 -15.85 14.75
N SER A 50 12.17 -14.99 14.25
CA SER A 50 12.16 -14.54 12.84
C SER A 50 11.99 -15.66 11.81
N ASP A 51 11.46 -16.83 12.20
CA ASP A 51 11.21 -17.95 11.31
C ASP A 51 9.98 -17.68 10.42
N LEU A 52 10.23 -17.29 9.17
CA LEU A 52 9.18 -17.03 8.17
C LEU A 52 8.29 -18.24 7.86
N ALA A 53 8.70 -19.47 8.20
CA ALA A 53 7.83 -20.63 8.08
C ALA A 53 6.65 -20.58 9.08
N GLN A 54 6.78 -19.79 10.14
CA GLN A 54 5.75 -19.57 11.17
C GLN A 54 4.97 -18.27 10.99
N LEU A 55 5.21 -17.53 9.90
CA LEU A 55 4.41 -16.35 9.57
C LEU A 55 3.02 -16.79 9.12
N ASP A 56 1.99 -16.25 9.75
CA ASP A 56 0.62 -16.38 9.25
C ASP A 56 0.48 -15.55 7.96
N ARG A 57 0.40 -16.24 6.83
CA ARG A 57 0.38 -15.63 5.51
C ARG A 57 -0.98 -15.05 5.16
N ASP A 58 -2.05 -15.65 5.67
CA ASP A 58 -3.41 -15.17 5.41
C ASP A 58 -3.64 -13.88 6.19
N ASP A 59 -3.18 -13.84 7.45
CA ASP A 59 -3.22 -12.64 8.29
C ASP A 59 -2.34 -11.51 7.72
N MET A 60 -1.15 -11.83 7.18
CA MET A 60 -0.30 -10.84 6.49
C MET A 60 -0.94 -10.35 5.18
N ALA A 61 -1.60 -11.24 4.43
CA ALA A 61 -2.26 -10.89 3.17
C ALA A 61 -3.46 -9.96 3.41
N ALA A 62 -4.17 -10.10 4.54
CA ALA A 62 -5.24 -9.19 4.93
C ALA A 62 -4.73 -7.74 5.04
N GLU A 63 -3.67 -7.50 5.82
CA GLU A 63 -3.13 -6.12 6.00
C GLU A 63 -2.55 -5.54 4.71
N LEU A 64 -1.91 -6.37 3.89
CA LEU A 64 -1.46 -5.94 2.57
C LEU A 64 -2.66 -5.54 1.69
N GLY A 65 -3.78 -6.24 1.83
CA GLY A 65 -5.05 -5.90 1.20
C GLY A 65 -5.62 -4.58 1.71
N ASP A 66 -5.57 -4.33 3.01
CA ASP A 66 -6.08 -3.09 3.61
C ASP A 66 -5.21 -1.87 3.23
N VAL A 67 -3.88 -2.04 3.19
CA VAL A 67 -2.96 -1.05 2.61
C VAL A 67 -3.31 -0.76 1.14
N LEU A 68 -3.57 -1.79 0.35
CA LEU A 68 -3.95 -1.63 -1.07
C LEU A 68 -5.29 -0.91 -1.21
N TRP A 69 -6.27 -1.23 -0.36
CA TRP A 69 -7.57 -0.57 -0.35
C TRP A 69 -7.43 0.92 -0.05
N TYR A 70 -6.71 1.29 1.02
CA TYR A 70 -6.48 2.69 1.35
C TYR A 70 -5.71 3.43 0.26
N ALA A 71 -4.70 2.79 -0.35
CA ALA A 71 -3.97 3.38 -1.47
C ALA A 71 -4.88 3.65 -2.68
N ALA A 72 -5.78 2.73 -3.00
CA ALA A 72 -6.74 2.87 -4.10
C ALA A 72 -7.75 3.99 -3.86
N VAL A 73 -8.34 4.05 -2.66
CA VAL A 73 -9.34 5.07 -2.30
C VAL A 73 -8.68 6.44 -2.18
N LEU A 74 -7.49 6.53 -1.60
CA LEU A 74 -6.71 7.77 -1.52
C LEU A 74 -6.30 8.29 -2.91
N ALA A 75 -5.90 7.40 -3.83
CA ALA A 75 -5.63 7.78 -5.21
C ALA A 75 -6.86 8.41 -5.86
N ASN A 76 -8.04 7.82 -5.69
CA ASN A 76 -9.29 8.37 -6.22
C ASN A 76 -9.66 9.71 -5.55
N TYR A 77 -9.47 9.83 -4.23
CA TYR A 77 -9.70 11.09 -3.51
C TYR A 77 -8.86 12.23 -4.10
N LEU A 78 -7.67 11.93 -4.63
CA LEU A 78 -6.75 12.88 -5.28
C LEU A 78 -6.96 12.99 -6.80
N ASP A 79 -8.04 12.42 -7.34
CA ASP A 79 -8.34 12.36 -8.77
C ASP A 79 -7.23 11.67 -9.61
N LEU A 80 -6.63 10.61 -9.05
CA LEU A 80 -5.59 9.81 -9.68
C LEU A 80 -6.09 8.40 -10.02
N SER A 81 -5.72 7.92 -11.22
CA SER A 81 -5.87 6.50 -11.60
C SER A 81 -4.83 5.64 -10.89
N LEU A 82 -5.27 4.51 -10.34
CA LEU A 82 -4.37 3.56 -9.69
C LEU A 82 -3.48 2.83 -10.71
N ASP A 83 -3.99 2.58 -11.92
CA ASP A 83 -3.23 1.98 -13.02
C ASP A 83 -2.09 2.91 -13.46
N ASP A 84 -2.37 4.20 -13.65
CA ASP A 84 -1.37 5.23 -13.94
C ASP A 84 -0.27 5.28 -12.86
N ILE A 85 -0.66 5.21 -11.57
CA ILE A 85 0.30 5.19 -10.46
C ILE A 85 1.20 3.96 -10.55
N ALA A 86 0.63 2.79 -10.81
CA ALA A 86 1.35 1.52 -10.94
C ALA A 86 2.33 1.56 -12.13
N GLU A 87 1.87 1.98 -13.30
CA GLU A 87 2.70 2.08 -14.51
C GLU A 87 3.88 3.03 -14.31
N ARG A 88 3.63 4.23 -13.79
CA ARG A 88 4.69 5.21 -13.49
C ARG A 88 5.67 4.68 -12.46
N ASN A 89 5.21 3.93 -11.47
CA ASN A 89 6.08 3.32 -10.47
C ASN A 89 7.02 2.28 -11.10
N ILE A 90 6.48 1.37 -11.92
CA ILE A 90 7.27 0.34 -12.61
C ILE A 90 8.28 0.99 -13.57
N ALA A 91 7.86 1.97 -14.38
CA ALA A 91 8.75 2.67 -15.30
C ALA A 91 9.92 3.34 -14.54
N LYS A 92 9.63 4.01 -13.44
CA LYS A 92 10.63 4.63 -12.54
C LYS A 92 11.58 3.60 -11.94
N LEU A 93 11.09 2.45 -11.47
CA LEU A 93 11.92 1.40 -10.88
C LEU A 93 12.80 0.70 -11.92
N ALA A 94 12.27 0.40 -13.11
CA ALA A 94 13.02 -0.17 -14.21
C ALA A 94 14.14 0.77 -14.67
N ASP A 95 13.88 2.08 -14.69
CA ASP A 95 14.90 3.08 -14.97
C ASP A 95 16.02 3.12 -13.93
N ARG A 96 15.67 3.06 -12.63
CA ARG A 96 16.66 2.96 -11.54
C ARG A 96 17.51 1.69 -11.65
N GLN A 97 16.91 0.59 -12.06
CA GLN A 97 17.62 -0.67 -12.31
C GLN A 97 18.62 -0.55 -13.45
N ARG A 98 18.21 0.00 -14.60
CA ARG A 98 19.12 0.22 -15.75
C ARG A 98 20.30 1.12 -15.39
N ARG A 99 20.09 2.13 -14.55
CA ARG A 99 21.13 3.06 -14.11
C ARG A 99 22.05 2.52 -13.02
N ALA A 100 21.88 1.27 -12.57
CA ALA A 100 22.64 0.64 -11.48
C ALA A 100 22.62 1.42 -10.15
N VAL A 101 21.68 2.35 -9.98
CA VAL A 101 21.54 3.18 -8.77
C VAL A 101 20.59 2.56 -7.76
N LEU A 102 20.25 1.26 -7.84
CA LEU A 102 19.27 0.62 -6.96
C LEU A 102 19.63 0.77 -5.46
N GLY A 103 20.91 0.89 -5.12
CA GLY A 103 21.35 1.29 -3.79
C GLY A 103 21.58 2.80 -3.68
N GLY A 104 20.78 3.51 -2.87
CA GLY A 104 21.16 4.85 -2.38
C GLY A 104 20.04 5.90 -2.35
N SER A 105 19.90 6.48 -1.14
CA SER A 105 19.08 7.59 -0.59
C SER A 105 18.15 8.39 -1.51
N GLY A 106 16.93 8.59 -1.01
CA GLY A 106 15.80 9.19 -1.70
C GLY A 106 15.79 10.72 -1.82
N ASP A 107 14.57 11.15 -2.10
CA ASP A 107 14.00 12.49 -2.23
C ASP A 107 14.11 13.23 -3.55
N HIS A 108 15.17 13.09 -4.34
CA HIS A 108 15.14 13.59 -5.72
C HIS A 108 15.71 12.58 -6.72
N ARG A 109 14.80 11.76 -7.24
CA ARG A 109 14.96 10.74 -8.29
C ARG A 109 13.80 10.84 -9.26
#